data_AF-A0A3B6NNK4-F1
#
_entry.id   AF-A0A3B6NNK4-F1
#
_cell.length_a   1.000
_cell.length_b   1.000
_cell.length_c   1.000
_cell.angle_alpha   90.00
_cell.angle_beta   90.00
_cell.angle_gamma   90.00
#
_symmetry.space_group_name_H-M   'P 1'
#
loop_
_entity.id
_entity.type
_entity.pdbx_description
1 polymer ?
#
loop_
_entity_poly.entity_id
_entity_poly.type
_entity_poly.pdbx_seq_one_letter_code
_entity_poly.pdbx_strand_id
1 'polypeptide(L)'
;MGIGSLSTKNRSAAGGKQQEGIKPFLSAPMARYLLPSSSTTAASSLPRNARASPAPILALRALASRSKHARSLMAVASDQPAAPSKYPKMAAPTTGPVPADELLGVIKAAAKAGAEVVMEAVNKPRNIQYKGVADLVTDTDKLSESVILEVVTKNFKDHLILGEEGGLIGDSLSEYLWCIDPLDGTTNFAHGYPSFSVSIGVLFRGKPAAATVVEFCGGPMCWNTRTISASSGKGAYCNGQKIHVSPTEKVEQSLLVTGFGYEHDDAWLTNINLFKEFTDVSRGVRRLGSAAADMSHVGLGITEAYWEYRLKPWDMAAGVLIVEEAGGVVTRMDGGEFTVFDRSVLVSNGTVHDQLLERIRPATEDLKKKGIDFSRWFKPDNYPTDF
;
A
#
# COMPACT_ATOMS: atom_id res chain seq x y z
N MET A 1 93.10 17.11 7.17
CA MET A 1 92.44 16.28 6.15
C MET A 1 91.05 15.95 6.69
N GLY A 2 89.91 16.34 6.18
CA GLY A 2 89.48 17.10 5.01
C GLY A 2 87.97 16.79 4.88
N ILE A 3 87.15 17.84 4.63
CA ILE A 3 85.90 17.86 3.82
C ILE A 3 84.75 16.87 4.16
N GLY A 4 83.47 17.23 4.24
CA GLY A 4 82.67 18.45 4.01
C GLY A 4 81.24 18.14 4.52
N SER A 5 80.17 18.94 4.41
CA SER A 5 79.83 20.28 3.91
C SER A 5 78.48 20.59 4.60
N LEU A 6 78.31 21.70 5.33
CA LEU A 6 77.65 22.95 4.87
C LEU A 6 76.29 22.73 4.16
N SER A 7 75.20 23.45 4.41
CA SER A 7 74.96 24.62 5.24
C SER A 7 73.47 25.02 5.19
N THR A 8 72.88 25.22 6.37
CA THR A 8 72.09 26.39 6.83
C THR A 8 70.87 26.97 6.07
N LYS A 9 69.80 27.17 6.88
CA LYS A 9 69.05 28.43 7.18
C LYS A 9 68.25 29.07 6.02
N ASN A 10 67.18 29.85 6.19
CA ASN A 10 66.35 30.34 7.30
C ASN A 10 65.11 31.02 6.66
N ARG A 11 63.99 31.01 7.39
CA ARG A 11 62.99 32.09 7.62
C ARG A 11 62.57 33.12 6.54
N SER A 12 61.23 33.26 6.49
CA SER A 12 60.38 34.47 6.60
C SER A 12 60.06 35.38 5.41
N ALA A 13 58.74 35.47 5.18
CA ALA A 13 57.87 36.67 5.09
C ALA A 13 57.67 37.47 3.78
N ALA A 14 56.37 37.75 3.57
CA ALA A 14 55.72 38.93 2.98
C ALA A 14 55.35 38.97 1.49
N GLY A 15 54.06 39.28 1.24
CA GLY A 15 53.64 40.21 0.17
C GLY A 15 52.67 39.65 -0.89
N GLY A 16 51.51 40.30 -1.05
CA GLY A 16 50.76 40.30 -2.32
C GLY A 16 49.23 40.20 -2.24
N LYS A 17 48.54 41.36 -2.26
CA LYS A 17 47.13 41.49 -2.66
C LYS A 17 47.04 41.56 -4.20
N GLN A 18 46.03 40.94 -4.83
CA GLN A 18 45.19 41.56 -5.86
C GLN A 18 43.96 40.71 -6.22
N GLN A 19 42.86 41.42 -6.51
CA GLN A 19 41.52 40.96 -6.90
C GLN A 19 41.40 40.91 -8.43
N GLU A 20 40.67 39.91 -8.96
CA GLU A 20 39.75 39.97 -10.12
C GLU A 20 38.74 38.81 -9.88
N GLY A 21 37.42 38.85 -10.05
CA GLY A 21 36.52 39.75 -10.76
C GLY A 21 35.52 38.86 -11.53
N ILE A 22 34.35 38.55 -10.97
CA ILE A 22 33.24 37.92 -11.73
C ILE A 22 32.02 38.84 -11.68
N LYS A 23 31.54 39.19 -12.88
CA LYS A 23 30.52 40.19 -13.21
C LYS A 23 29.09 39.76 -12.81
N PRO A 24 28.19 40.72 -12.54
CA PRO A 24 26.76 40.48 -12.40
C PRO A 24 26.04 40.55 -13.76
N PHE A 25 25.00 39.73 -13.95
CA PHE A 25 24.11 39.81 -15.11
C PHE A 25 22.97 40.81 -14.87
N LEU A 26 22.70 41.62 -15.90
CA LEU A 26 21.80 42.77 -15.95
C LEU A 26 20.32 42.40 -16.22
N SER A 27 19.44 43.31 -15.80
CA SER A 27 17.98 43.48 -16.00
C SER A 27 17.58 43.70 -17.47
N ALA A 28 16.32 43.75 -17.97
CA ALA A 28 14.94 44.05 -17.51
C ALA A 28 13.94 43.62 -18.65
N PRO A 29 12.62 43.95 -18.73
CA PRO A 29 11.75 44.71 -17.80
C PRO A 29 10.36 44.07 -17.48
N MET A 30 9.76 44.57 -16.40
CA MET A 30 8.37 44.36 -15.97
C MET A 30 7.41 45.30 -16.72
N ALA A 31 6.33 44.77 -17.28
CA ALA A 31 5.21 45.55 -17.80
C ALA A 31 4.11 45.70 -16.74
N ARG A 32 3.78 46.95 -16.40
CA ARG A 32 2.55 47.35 -15.70
C ARG A 32 1.41 47.45 -16.72
N TYR A 33 0.23 46.93 -16.40
CA TYR A 33 -1.04 47.53 -16.83
C TYR A 33 -2.04 47.54 -15.67
N LEU A 34 -2.79 48.64 -15.64
CA LEU A 34 -3.59 49.21 -14.57
C LEU A 34 -4.94 48.50 -14.34
N LEU A 35 -5.44 48.55 -13.11
CA LEU A 35 -6.88 48.63 -12.83
C LEU A 35 -7.12 49.83 -11.89
N PRO A 36 -8.17 50.65 -12.12
CA PRO A 36 -8.37 51.88 -11.39
C PRO A 36 -9.08 51.69 -10.05
N SER A 37 -8.68 52.56 -9.13
CA SER A 37 -9.27 52.85 -7.82
C SER A 37 -10.49 53.77 -7.90
N SER A 38 -11.46 53.57 -7.01
CA SER A 38 -12.14 54.64 -6.23
C SER A 38 -12.88 53.94 -5.07
N SER A 39 -12.49 54.03 -3.79
CA SER A 39 -12.32 55.13 -2.82
C SER A 39 -13.62 55.62 -2.16
N THR A 40 -13.71 55.35 -0.85
CA THR A 40 -14.31 56.17 0.24
C THR A 40 -15.85 56.31 0.30
N THR A 41 -16.55 56.33 1.44
CA THR A 41 -16.23 56.87 2.78
C THR A 41 -17.17 56.31 3.87
N ALA A 42 -16.83 56.64 5.12
CA ALA A 42 -17.26 56.07 6.39
C ALA A 42 -18.64 56.50 6.96
N ALA A 43 -18.91 55.89 8.12
CA ALA A 43 -20.09 55.82 8.97
C ALA A 43 -20.64 57.13 9.61
N SER A 44 -21.92 57.07 9.99
CA SER A 44 -22.54 57.37 11.31
C SER A 44 -24.06 57.50 11.09
N SER A 45 -25.03 57.16 11.94
CA SER A 45 -25.20 57.24 13.39
C SER A 45 -26.52 56.52 13.78
N LEU A 46 -26.67 56.14 15.06
CA LEU A 46 -27.88 55.54 15.68
C LEU A 46 -28.99 56.59 15.94
N PRO A 47 -30.25 56.18 16.24
CA PRO A 47 -30.67 56.17 17.66
C PRO A 47 -31.61 55.00 18.08
N ARG A 48 -31.85 54.97 19.40
CA ARG A 48 -32.46 53.94 20.27
C ARG A 48 -34.01 53.93 20.32
N ASN A 49 -34.51 52.82 20.90
CA ASN A 49 -35.72 52.59 21.74
C ASN A 49 -37.04 52.18 21.06
N ALA A 50 -37.55 50.98 21.39
CA ALA A 50 -38.70 50.77 22.30
C ALA A 50 -39.11 49.28 22.41
N ARG A 51 -39.56 48.88 23.61
CA ARG A 51 -40.08 47.56 24.03
C ARG A 51 -41.52 47.29 23.56
N ALA A 52 -41.90 46.02 23.31
CA ALA A 52 -43.05 45.30 23.90
C ALA A 52 -43.28 43.89 23.27
N SER A 53 -43.56 42.89 24.12
CA SER A 53 -43.84 41.44 23.86
C SER A 53 -45.26 41.16 23.28
N PRO A 54 -45.79 39.90 23.16
CA PRO A 54 -45.23 38.53 23.26
C PRO A 54 -45.62 37.58 22.07
N ALA A 55 -45.22 36.30 22.19
CA ALA A 55 -45.29 35.18 21.24
C ALA A 55 -46.67 34.83 20.62
N PRO A 56 -46.70 33.91 19.62
CA PRO A 56 -47.03 32.54 20.01
C PRO A 56 -46.09 31.46 19.44
N ILE A 57 -45.99 30.40 20.23
CA ILE A 57 -45.32 29.13 19.99
C ILE A 57 -45.99 28.44 18.79
N LEU A 58 -45.24 28.17 17.71
CA LEU A 58 -45.66 27.23 16.68
C LEU A 58 -45.02 25.87 16.96
N ALA A 59 -45.85 24.93 17.39
CA ALA A 59 -45.49 23.53 17.56
C ALA A 59 -45.06 22.93 16.20
N LEU A 60 -43.78 22.57 16.05
CA LEU A 60 -43.35 21.70 14.96
C LEU A 60 -43.90 20.30 15.23
N ARG A 61 -44.97 19.93 14.52
CA ARG A 61 -45.42 18.55 14.42
C ARG A 61 -44.30 17.72 13.81
N ALA A 62 -43.79 16.76 14.58
CA ALA A 62 -42.95 15.69 14.07
C ALA A 62 -43.74 14.89 13.02
N LEU A 63 -43.42 15.07 11.75
CA LEU A 63 -43.79 14.14 10.70
C LEU A 63 -42.92 12.90 10.85
N ALA A 64 -43.42 11.94 11.63
CA ALA A 64 -42.90 10.58 11.64
C ALA A 64 -43.16 9.95 10.26
N SER A 65 -42.22 10.11 9.34
CA SER A 65 -42.17 9.31 8.12
C SER A 65 -41.77 7.89 8.54
N ARG A 66 -42.74 6.98 8.58
CA ARG A 66 -42.47 5.54 8.67
C ARG A 66 -41.84 5.10 7.36
N SER A 67 -40.52 5.18 7.27
CA SER A 67 -39.75 4.46 6.25
C SER A 67 -39.88 2.97 6.54
N LYS A 68 -40.77 2.30 5.79
CA LYS A 68 -40.84 0.85 5.76
C LYS A 68 -39.67 0.34 4.90
N HIS A 69 -38.79 -0.43 5.54
CA HIS A 69 -37.86 -1.36 4.90
C HIS A 69 -36.80 -0.71 3.99
N ALA A 70 -35.75 -0.15 4.59
CA ALA A 70 -34.44 -0.19 3.95
C ALA A 70 -33.96 -1.65 4.00
N ARG A 71 -34.25 -2.43 2.95
CA ARG A 71 -33.58 -3.71 2.74
C ARG A 71 -32.11 -3.41 2.48
N SER A 72 -31.25 -3.82 3.41
CA SER A 72 -29.83 -4.03 3.11
C SER A 72 -29.79 -5.01 1.94
N LEU A 73 -29.38 -4.54 0.75
CA LEU A 73 -29.00 -5.41 -0.35
C LEU A 73 -27.66 -6.03 0.05
N MET A 74 -27.69 -7.03 0.93
CA MET A 74 -26.62 -8.01 0.96
C MET A 74 -26.71 -8.77 -0.35
N ALA A 75 -25.65 -8.68 -1.15
CA ALA A 75 -25.44 -9.60 -2.25
C ALA A 75 -25.45 -11.01 -1.65
N VAL A 76 -26.52 -11.76 -1.93
CA VAL A 76 -26.57 -13.18 -1.61
C VAL A 76 -25.56 -13.84 -2.53
N ALA A 77 -24.43 -14.27 -1.97
CA ALA A 77 -23.43 -15.04 -2.68
C ALA A 77 -24.12 -16.27 -3.27
N SER A 78 -24.16 -16.32 -4.59
CA SER A 78 -24.59 -17.50 -5.33
C SER A 78 -23.44 -18.50 -5.27
N ASP A 79 -23.61 -19.62 -4.55
CA ASP A 79 -22.71 -20.78 -4.49
C ASP A 79 -22.65 -21.55 -5.83
N GLN A 80 -22.74 -20.86 -6.97
CA GLN A 80 -22.48 -21.44 -8.28
C GLN A 80 -20.96 -21.67 -8.38
N PRO A 81 -20.50 -22.88 -8.74
CA PRO A 81 -19.08 -23.11 -8.97
C PRO A 81 -18.60 -22.19 -10.08
N ALA A 82 -17.58 -21.39 -9.79
CA ALA A 82 -16.95 -20.53 -10.78
C ALA A 82 -16.48 -21.38 -11.98
N ALA A 83 -16.66 -20.87 -13.20
CA ALA A 83 -16.10 -21.49 -14.39
C ALA A 83 -14.59 -21.71 -14.19
N PRO A 84 -14.01 -22.79 -14.74
CA PRO A 84 -12.58 -23.05 -14.59
C PRO A 84 -11.77 -21.85 -15.09
N SER A 85 -10.96 -21.29 -14.19
CA SER A 85 -10.10 -20.14 -14.50
C SER A 85 -9.16 -20.50 -15.65
N LYS A 86 -9.04 -19.59 -16.61
CA LYS A 86 -8.03 -19.63 -17.70
C LYS A 86 -6.60 -19.55 -17.15
N TYR A 87 -6.44 -18.98 -15.95
CA TYR A 87 -5.16 -18.74 -15.30
C TYR A 87 -4.87 -19.79 -14.24
N PRO A 88 -3.60 -20.25 -14.13
CA PRO A 88 -3.22 -21.25 -13.15
C PRO A 88 -3.39 -20.69 -11.73
N LYS A 89 -3.74 -21.58 -10.80
CA LYS A 89 -3.83 -21.21 -9.39
C LYS A 89 -2.44 -20.98 -8.80
N MET A 90 -2.28 -19.89 -8.03
CA MET A 90 -1.03 -19.61 -7.33
C MET A 90 -1.01 -20.16 -5.91
N ALA A 91 -2.17 -20.30 -5.24
CA ALA A 91 -2.23 -20.89 -3.92
C ALA A 91 -1.65 -22.31 -3.92
N ALA A 92 -1.06 -22.68 -2.79
CA ALA A 92 -0.61 -24.03 -2.56
C ALA A 92 -1.81 -24.98 -2.69
N PRO A 93 -1.64 -26.22 -3.19
CA PRO A 93 -2.75 -27.18 -3.24
C PRO A 93 -3.20 -27.64 -1.84
N THR A 94 -2.35 -27.47 -0.84
CA THR A 94 -2.61 -27.79 0.57
C THR A 94 -1.82 -26.82 1.46
N THR A 95 -2.09 -26.79 2.76
CA THR A 95 -1.24 -26.10 3.74
C THR A 95 -0.03 -26.93 4.20
N GLY A 96 0.29 -28.02 3.51
CA GLY A 96 1.36 -28.93 3.91
C GLY A 96 1.01 -29.79 5.13
N PRO A 97 2.03 -30.27 5.88
CA PRO A 97 1.82 -31.03 7.12
C PRO A 97 1.11 -30.26 8.24
N VAL A 98 1.17 -28.93 8.25
CA VAL A 98 0.53 -28.10 9.27
C VAL A 98 -0.96 -27.94 8.92
N PRO A 99 -1.88 -28.28 9.83
CA PRO A 99 -3.32 -28.09 9.59
C PRO A 99 -3.67 -26.63 9.27
N ALA A 100 -4.57 -26.44 8.30
CA ALA A 100 -4.99 -25.10 7.87
C ALA A 100 -5.52 -24.24 9.02
N ASP A 101 -6.31 -24.80 9.94
CA ASP A 101 -6.86 -24.08 11.09
C ASP A 101 -5.79 -23.68 12.11
N GLU A 102 -4.74 -24.49 12.27
CA GLU A 102 -3.61 -24.17 13.13
C GLU A 102 -2.79 -23.03 12.54
N LEU A 103 -2.42 -23.14 11.25
CA LEU A 103 -1.67 -22.10 10.55
C LEU A 103 -2.44 -20.79 10.51
N LEU A 104 -3.74 -20.84 10.20
CA LEU A 104 -4.63 -19.69 10.18
C LEU A 104 -4.85 -19.09 11.59
N GLY A 105 -4.86 -19.93 12.63
CA GLY A 105 -4.94 -19.48 14.02
C GLY A 105 -3.72 -18.65 14.42
N VAL A 106 -2.52 -19.16 14.12
CA VAL A 106 -1.25 -18.50 14.47
C VAL A 106 -1.06 -17.22 13.67
N ILE A 107 -1.29 -17.23 12.36
CA ILE A 107 -1.11 -16.03 11.51
C ILE A 107 -2.06 -14.90 11.92
N LYS A 108 -3.31 -15.22 12.31
CA LYS A 108 -4.27 -14.23 12.82
C LYS A 108 -3.84 -13.68 14.18
N ALA A 109 -3.32 -14.53 15.06
CA ALA A 109 -2.80 -14.09 16.37
C ALA A 109 -1.59 -13.17 16.19
N ALA A 110 -0.67 -13.50 15.28
CA ALA A 110 0.50 -12.70 14.99
C ALA A 110 0.12 -11.34 14.39
N ALA A 111 -0.72 -11.33 13.35
CA ALA A 111 -1.19 -10.09 12.73
C ALA A 111 -1.97 -9.19 13.71
N LYS A 112 -2.76 -9.80 14.62
CA LYS A 112 -3.44 -9.06 15.69
C LYS A 112 -2.44 -8.40 16.65
N ALA A 113 -1.40 -9.12 17.06
CA ALA A 113 -0.37 -8.58 17.96
C ALA A 113 0.36 -7.39 17.34
N GLY A 114 0.79 -7.50 16.08
CA GLY A 114 1.38 -6.36 15.34
C GLY A 114 0.40 -5.19 15.19
N ALA A 115 -0.86 -5.49 14.87
CA ALA A 115 -1.87 -4.44 14.72
C ALA A 115 -2.21 -3.72 16.03
N GLU A 116 -2.12 -4.38 17.19
CA GLU A 116 -2.26 -3.73 18.49
C GLU A 116 -1.16 -2.67 18.71
N VAL A 117 0.08 -2.97 18.36
CA VAL A 117 1.20 -2.01 18.41
C VAL A 117 0.92 -0.80 17.51
N VAL A 118 0.53 -1.05 16.26
CA VAL A 118 0.22 0.03 15.31
C VAL A 118 -0.96 0.87 15.81
N MET A 119 -2.01 0.24 16.36
CA MET A 119 -3.18 0.93 16.92
C MET A 119 -2.83 1.82 18.10
N GLU A 120 -1.85 1.46 18.94
CA GLU A 120 -1.40 2.35 20.00
C GLU A 120 -0.66 3.59 19.46
N ALA A 121 -0.11 3.50 18.26
CA ALA A 121 0.69 4.57 17.66
C ALA A 121 -0.11 5.51 16.76
N VAL A 122 -1.27 5.12 16.20
CA VAL A 122 -1.99 5.90 15.18
C VAL A 122 -2.29 7.36 15.56
N ASN A 123 -2.54 7.67 16.84
CA ASN A 123 -2.81 9.03 17.32
C ASN A 123 -1.64 9.67 18.09
N LYS A 124 -0.49 9.00 18.21
CA LYS A 124 0.68 9.58 18.89
C LYS A 124 1.28 10.72 18.04
N PRO A 125 1.76 11.81 18.66
CA PRO A 125 2.43 12.90 17.95
C PRO A 125 3.64 12.40 17.16
N ARG A 126 3.84 12.92 15.95
CA ARG A 126 4.94 12.54 15.04
C ARG A 126 5.75 13.75 14.64
N ASN A 127 7.04 13.56 14.36
CA ASN A 127 7.87 14.60 13.73
C ASN A 127 8.14 14.20 12.28
N ILE A 128 7.43 14.78 11.32
CA ILE A 128 7.65 14.45 9.90
C ILE A 128 8.70 15.44 9.36
N GLN A 129 9.96 15.01 9.26
CA GLN A 129 11.02 15.83 8.69
C GLN A 129 11.27 15.47 7.22
N TYR A 130 11.54 16.47 6.37
CA TYR A 130 11.73 16.33 4.92
C TYR A 130 13.00 15.51 4.51
N LYS A 131 13.68 14.86 5.47
CA LYS A 131 14.90 14.06 5.26
C LYS A 131 14.88 12.70 5.99
N GLY A 132 13.72 12.25 6.44
CA GLY A 132 13.58 10.95 7.08
C GLY A 132 12.33 10.88 7.93
N VAL A 133 11.77 9.69 8.02
CA VAL A 133 10.67 9.43 8.95
C VAL A 133 11.25 9.49 10.36
N ALA A 134 10.88 10.50 11.15
CA ALA A 134 11.49 10.66 12.46
C ALA A 134 10.91 9.64 13.44
N ASP A 135 11.79 8.74 13.89
CA ASP A 135 11.73 7.77 14.97
C ASP A 135 10.44 6.97 15.15
N LEU A 136 9.29 7.60 15.40
CA LEU A 136 8.05 6.90 15.75
C LEU A 136 7.62 5.86 14.71
N VAL A 137 7.73 6.19 13.42
CA VAL A 137 7.27 5.26 12.38
C VAL A 137 8.20 4.06 12.36
N THR A 138 9.50 4.27 12.14
CA THR A 138 10.54 3.25 12.25
C THR A 138 10.45 2.40 13.54
N ASP A 139 10.14 3.03 14.67
CA ASP A 139 9.96 2.33 15.96
C ASP A 139 8.68 1.50 15.99
N THR A 140 7.59 1.99 15.39
CA THR A 140 6.33 1.26 15.27
C THR A 140 6.48 0.06 14.34
N ASP A 141 7.09 0.25 13.16
CA ASP A 141 7.39 -0.83 12.21
C ASP A 141 8.19 -1.95 12.90
N LYS A 142 9.31 -1.61 13.54
CA LYS A 142 10.17 -2.59 14.24
C LYS A 142 9.50 -3.26 15.44
N LEU A 143 8.73 -2.51 16.23
CA LEU A 143 8.04 -3.08 17.38
C LEU A 143 6.90 -4.01 16.94
N SER A 144 6.15 -3.63 15.90
CA SER A 144 5.12 -4.45 15.28
C SER A 144 5.73 -5.74 14.74
N GLU A 145 6.86 -5.68 14.02
CA GLU A 145 7.56 -6.86 13.54
C GLU A 145 8.03 -7.75 14.70
N SER A 146 8.63 -7.18 15.74
CA SER A 146 9.14 -7.94 16.89
C SER A 146 8.04 -8.78 17.55
N VAL A 147 6.85 -8.20 17.82
CA VAL A 147 5.76 -8.94 18.45
C VAL A 147 5.15 -9.99 17.52
N ILE A 148 5.13 -9.73 16.22
CA ILE A 148 4.73 -10.73 15.21
C ILE A 148 5.70 -11.91 15.25
N LEU A 149 7.01 -11.64 15.21
CA LEU A 149 8.07 -12.66 15.23
C LEU A 149 8.00 -13.50 16.51
N GLU A 150 7.74 -12.91 17.67
CA GLU A 150 7.55 -13.64 18.92
C GLU A 150 6.40 -14.65 18.83
N VAL A 151 5.27 -14.27 18.25
CA VAL A 151 4.12 -15.17 18.07
C VAL A 151 4.47 -16.28 17.08
N VAL A 152 5.09 -15.96 15.94
CA VAL A 152 5.45 -16.95 14.92
C VAL A 152 6.47 -17.94 15.48
N THR A 153 7.59 -17.47 16.02
CA THR A 153 8.68 -18.31 16.53
C THR A 153 8.29 -19.16 17.74
N LYS A 154 7.34 -18.71 18.56
CA LYS A 154 6.80 -19.51 19.67
C LYS A 154 6.05 -20.75 19.19
N ASN A 155 5.35 -20.66 18.05
CA ASN A 155 4.55 -21.75 17.50
C ASN A 155 5.32 -22.57 16.46
N PHE A 156 6.20 -21.93 15.70
CA PHE A 156 6.95 -22.51 14.59
C PHE A 156 8.43 -22.07 14.64
N LYS A 157 9.23 -22.79 15.44
CA LYS A 157 10.64 -22.45 15.70
C LYS A 157 11.56 -22.66 14.48
N ASP A 158 11.16 -23.54 13.59
CA ASP A 158 11.90 -24.05 12.43
C ASP A 158 11.36 -23.51 11.10
N HIS A 159 10.37 -22.62 11.11
CA HIS A 159 9.90 -21.99 9.89
C HIS A 159 10.83 -20.84 9.45
N LEU A 160 10.95 -20.65 8.13
CA LEU A 160 11.68 -19.53 7.56
C LEU A 160 10.79 -18.27 7.61
N ILE A 161 11.39 -17.13 7.89
CA ILE A 161 10.69 -15.85 7.97
C ILE A 161 11.46 -14.81 7.16
N LEU A 162 10.74 -14.03 6.36
CA LEU A 162 11.21 -12.88 5.60
C LEU A 162 10.36 -11.66 6.01
N GLY A 163 10.90 -10.84 6.90
CA GLY A 163 10.32 -9.56 7.30
C GLY A 163 10.89 -8.39 6.49
N GLU A 164 10.11 -7.33 6.31
CA GLU A 164 10.57 -6.09 5.69
C GLU A 164 11.72 -5.43 6.47
N GLU A 165 11.60 -5.38 7.80
CA GLU A 165 12.55 -4.66 8.66
C GLU A 165 13.73 -5.55 9.08
N GLY A 166 13.44 -6.80 9.44
CA GLY A 166 14.42 -7.75 9.97
C GLY A 166 15.09 -8.65 8.93
N GLY A 167 14.59 -8.65 7.70
CA GLY A 167 15.10 -9.51 6.63
C GLY A 167 14.81 -11.00 6.84
N LEU A 168 15.75 -11.86 6.44
CA LEU A 168 15.59 -13.31 6.45
C LEU A 168 16.13 -13.95 7.73
N ILE A 169 15.30 -14.70 8.46
CA ILE A 169 15.66 -15.46 9.66
C ILE A 169 14.99 -16.84 9.68
N GLY A 170 15.53 -17.78 10.47
CA GLY A 170 14.99 -19.14 10.60
C GLY A 170 15.75 -20.18 9.77
N ASP A 171 15.12 -21.33 9.54
CA ASP A 171 15.75 -22.44 8.80
C ASP A 171 15.49 -22.34 7.29
N SER A 172 16.56 -22.15 6.50
CA SER A 172 16.49 -22.10 5.04
C SER A 172 15.97 -23.38 4.37
N LEU A 173 15.98 -24.51 5.10
CA LEU A 173 15.47 -25.80 4.61
C LEU A 173 13.97 -26.00 4.91
N SER A 174 13.35 -25.07 5.64
CA SER A 174 11.93 -25.14 5.93
C SER A 174 11.10 -25.14 4.65
N GLU A 175 10.03 -25.94 4.63
CA GLU A 175 9.04 -25.88 3.55
C GLU A 175 8.11 -24.67 3.67
N TYR A 176 8.17 -23.93 4.78
CA TYR A 176 7.34 -22.76 5.03
C TYR A 176 8.16 -21.47 5.04
N LEU A 177 7.63 -20.44 4.38
CA LEU A 177 8.16 -19.07 4.44
C LEU A 177 7.06 -18.09 4.86
N TRP A 178 7.24 -17.44 6.00
CA TRP A 178 6.41 -16.33 6.46
C TRP A 178 6.93 -15.04 5.84
N CYS A 179 6.12 -14.36 5.02
CA CYS A 179 6.40 -13.04 4.50
C CYS A 179 5.62 -12.01 5.33
N ILE A 180 6.34 -11.07 5.96
CA ILE A 180 5.79 -10.17 6.97
C ILE A 180 6.08 -8.74 6.57
N ASP A 181 5.00 -7.97 6.42
CA ASP A 181 5.05 -6.51 6.36
C ASP A 181 4.36 -5.98 7.64
N PRO A 182 5.13 -5.43 8.59
CA PRO A 182 4.61 -4.98 9.87
C PRO A 182 3.82 -3.66 9.78
N LEU A 183 3.91 -2.93 8.66
CA LEU A 183 3.19 -1.67 8.41
C LEU A 183 3.21 -1.27 6.91
N ASP A 184 2.42 -1.97 6.09
CA ASP A 184 2.23 -1.63 4.69
C ASP A 184 1.50 -0.30 4.57
N GLY A 185 2.08 0.65 3.84
CA GLY A 185 1.60 2.03 3.76
C GLY A 185 2.14 2.93 4.86
N THR A 186 3.41 2.75 5.25
CA THR A 186 4.18 3.59 6.17
C THR A 186 3.98 5.10 5.95
N THR A 187 3.93 5.54 4.68
CA THR A 187 3.64 6.95 4.32
C THR A 187 2.23 7.36 4.77
N ASN A 188 1.22 6.52 4.56
CA ASN A 188 -0.15 6.81 4.97
C ASN A 188 -0.25 6.88 6.50
N PHE A 189 0.37 5.94 7.20
CA PHE A 189 0.44 5.96 8.66
C PHE A 189 1.12 7.24 9.17
N ALA A 190 2.25 7.65 8.58
CA ALA A 190 2.97 8.86 8.96
C ALA A 190 2.10 10.12 8.83
N HIS A 191 1.27 10.18 7.80
CA HIS A 191 0.38 11.31 7.53
C HIS A 191 -1.02 11.19 8.17
N GLY A 192 -1.32 10.08 8.86
CA GLY A 192 -2.66 9.80 9.37
C GLY A 192 -3.71 9.64 8.27
N TYR A 193 -3.29 9.26 7.07
CA TYR A 193 -4.18 8.94 5.95
C TYR A 193 -4.70 7.51 6.12
N PRO A 194 -6.01 7.25 5.96
CA PRO A 194 -6.55 5.90 6.05
C PRO A 194 -6.08 5.02 4.87
N SER A 195 -6.05 3.70 5.07
CA SER A 195 -5.48 2.70 4.14
C SER A 195 -4.00 2.41 4.37
N PHE A 196 -3.70 1.75 5.49
CA PHE A 196 -2.45 1.05 5.77
C PHE A 196 -2.78 -0.25 6.51
N SER A 197 -1.86 -1.19 6.59
CA SER A 197 -2.15 -2.50 7.16
C SER A 197 -0.97 -3.20 7.80
N VAL A 198 -1.25 -4.19 8.65
CA VAL A 198 -0.30 -5.26 8.97
C VAL A 198 -0.61 -6.42 8.05
N SER A 199 0.39 -6.94 7.32
CA SER A 199 0.22 -8.00 6.33
C SER A 199 1.14 -9.17 6.64
N ILE A 200 0.56 -10.37 6.74
CA ILE A 200 1.31 -11.61 6.92
C ILE A 200 0.78 -12.64 5.93
N GLY A 201 1.68 -13.16 5.09
CA GLY A 201 1.43 -14.31 4.22
C GLY A 201 2.34 -15.46 4.60
N VAL A 202 1.84 -16.69 4.52
CA VAL A 202 2.64 -17.91 4.65
C VAL A 202 2.64 -18.64 3.34
N LEU A 203 3.82 -18.93 2.85
CA LEU A 203 4.03 -19.81 1.70
C LEU A 203 4.32 -21.22 2.20
N PHE A 204 3.81 -22.22 1.51
CA PHE A 204 4.27 -23.60 1.58
C PHE A 204 4.87 -23.97 0.23
N ARG A 205 6.17 -24.34 0.21
CA ARG A 205 6.94 -24.68 -0.99
C ARG A 205 6.81 -23.63 -2.10
N GLY A 206 6.91 -22.37 -1.71
CA GLY A 206 6.85 -21.21 -2.60
C GLY A 206 5.46 -20.73 -3.01
N LYS A 207 4.39 -21.42 -2.60
CA LYS A 207 3.01 -21.06 -2.94
C LYS A 207 2.22 -20.58 -1.72
N PRO A 208 1.39 -19.53 -1.80
CA PRO A 208 0.62 -19.04 -0.65
C PRO A 208 -0.33 -20.10 -0.06
N ALA A 209 -0.27 -20.30 1.26
CA ALA A 209 -1.00 -21.32 2.00
C ALA A 209 -1.95 -20.72 3.06
N ALA A 210 -1.55 -19.62 3.70
CA ALA A 210 -2.39 -18.86 4.63
C ALA A 210 -2.04 -17.37 4.56
N ALA A 211 -3.01 -16.51 4.85
CA ALA A 211 -2.86 -15.06 4.79
C ALA A 211 -3.71 -14.36 5.85
N THR A 212 -3.21 -13.25 6.38
CA THR A 212 -4.00 -12.29 7.15
C THR A 212 -3.50 -10.87 6.90
N VAL A 213 -4.43 -9.98 6.58
CA VAL A 213 -4.22 -8.53 6.47
C VAL A 213 -5.13 -7.86 7.50
N VAL A 214 -4.56 -7.04 8.39
CA VAL A 214 -5.31 -6.19 9.32
C VAL A 214 -5.21 -4.75 8.80
N GLU A 215 -6.29 -4.30 8.16
CA GLU A 215 -6.36 -2.95 7.59
C GLU A 215 -6.87 -1.95 8.62
N PHE A 216 -6.23 -0.77 8.66
CA PHE A 216 -6.63 0.37 9.45
C PHE A 216 -7.48 1.34 8.62
N CYS A 217 -8.70 1.57 9.09
CA CYS A 217 -9.70 2.40 8.44
C CYS A 217 -10.09 3.59 9.32
N GLY A 218 -10.76 4.59 8.72
CA GLY A 218 -11.26 5.77 9.42
C GLY A 218 -10.33 6.97 9.25
N GLY A 219 -9.73 7.43 10.34
CA GLY A 219 -8.81 8.57 10.34
C GLY A 219 -8.46 9.02 11.76
N PRO A 220 -7.71 10.13 11.90
CA PRO A 220 -7.29 10.63 13.20
C PRO A 220 -8.44 10.70 14.20
N MET A 221 -8.21 10.20 15.41
CA MET A 221 -9.18 10.09 16.51
C MET A 221 -10.37 9.13 16.30
N CYS A 222 -10.51 8.49 15.14
CA CYS A 222 -11.63 7.62 14.78
C CYS A 222 -11.16 6.33 14.07
N TRP A 223 -10.01 5.79 14.47
CA TRP A 223 -9.43 4.58 13.88
C TRP A 223 -10.20 3.32 14.25
N ASN A 224 -10.34 2.43 13.28
CA ASN A 224 -10.87 1.07 13.46
C ASN A 224 -10.08 0.11 12.57
N THR A 225 -10.22 -1.20 12.81
CA THR A 225 -9.61 -2.23 11.98
C THR A 225 -10.64 -3.16 11.36
N ARG A 226 -10.26 -3.75 10.23
CA ARG A 226 -10.89 -4.97 9.71
C ARG A 226 -9.82 -6.00 9.40
N THR A 227 -10.10 -7.26 9.73
CA THR A 227 -9.19 -8.37 9.49
C THR A 227 -9.69 -9.20 8.32
N ILE A 228 -8.91 -9.24 7.25
CA ILE A 228 -9.13 -10.10 6.09
C ILE A 228 -8.18 -11.29 6.21
N SER A 229 -8.68 -12.51 6.05
CA SER A 229 -7.89 -13.73 6.19
C SER A 229 -8.31 -14.78 5.18
N ALA A 230 -7.35 -15.57 4.71
CA ALA A 230 -7.60 -16.65 3.76
C ALA A 230 -6.69 -17.84 4.06
N SER A 231 -7.12 -19.04 3.68
CA SER A 231 -6.30 -20.24 3.69
C SER A 231 -6.60 -21.06 2.44
N SER A 232 -5.58 -21.71 1.89
CA SER A 232 -5.66 -22.51 0.67
C SER A 232 -6.87 -23.46 0.69
N GLY A 233 -7.75 -23.31 -0.30
CA GLY A 233 -8.94 -24.12 -0.50
C GLY A 233 -10.06 -23.92 0.53
N LYS A 234 -9.98 -22.89 1.38
CA LYS A 234 -10.95 -22.60 2.45
C LYS A 234 -11.76 -21.33 2.21
N GLY A 235 -11.42 -20.56 1.19
CA GLY A 235 -12.01 -19.26 0.90
C GLY A 235 -11.39 -18.12 1.70
N ALA A 236 -11.76 -16.89 1.33
CA ALA A 236 -11.37 -15.67 2.03
C ALA A 236 -12.51 -15.15 2.92
N TYR A 237 -12.14 -14.51 4.03
CA TYR A 237 -13.07 -13.99 5.02
C TYR A 237 -12.65 -12.60 5.51
N CYS A 238 -13.61 -11.71 5.74
CA CYS A 238 -13.42 -10.43 6.42
C CYS A 238 -14.21 -10.45 7.73
N ASN A 239 -13.52 -10.30 8.87
CA ASN A 239 -14.12 -10.36 10.21
C ASN A 239 -14.99 -11.62 10.42
N GLY A 240 -14.57 -12.76 9.85
CA GLY A 240 -15.27 -14.05 9.91
C GLY A 240 -16.42 -14.23 8.91
N GLN A 241 -16.75 -13.21 8.10
CA GLN A 241 -17.73 -13.32 7.03
C GLN A 241 -17.02 -13.65 5.71
N LYS A 242 -17.53 -14.65 4.96
CA LYS A 242 -16.96 -15.03 3.67
C LYS A 242 -17.09 -13.88 2.67
N ILE A 243 -16.03 -13.64 1.88
CA ILE A 243 -15.97 -12.56 0.89
C ILE A 243 -15.76 -13.13 -0.51
N HIS A 244 -16.13 -12.33 -1.51
CA HIS A 244 -15.99 -12.65 -2.92
C HIS A 244 -15.60 -11.41 -3.70
N VAL A 245 -14.82 -11.60 -4.75
CA VAL A 245 -14.53 -10.55 -5.72
C VAL A 245 -15.81 -10.03 -6.39
N SER A 246 -15.74 -8.81 -6.93
CA SER A 246 -16.88 -8.17 -7.59
C SER A 246 -17.33 -8.95 -8.84
N PRO A 247 -18.63 -9.06 -9.15
CA PRO A 247 -19.11 -9.71 -10.37
C PRO A 247 -19.04 -8.80 -11.62
N THR A 248 -18.56 -7.55 -11.49
CA THR A 248 -18.51 -6.58 -12.60
C THR A 248 -17.75 -7.14 -13.80
N GLU A 249 -18.40 -7.18 -14.97
CA GLU A 249 -17.84 -7.84 -16.14
C GLU A 249 -17.05 -6.93 -17.09
N LYS A 250 -17.17 -5.60 -16.92
CA LYS A 250 -16.64 -4.63 -17.88
C LYS A 250 -15.82 -3.54 -17.20
N VAL A 251 -14.67 -3.21 -17.79
CA VAL A 251 -13.76 -2.16 -17.29
C VAL A 251 -14.46 -0.80 -17.17
N GLU A 252 -15.37 -0.47 -18.10
CA GLU A 252 -16.21 0.76 -18.07
C GLU A 252 -17.09 0.90 -16.82
N GLN A 253 -17.35 -0.21 -16.12
CA GLN A 253 -18.15 -0.25 -14.90
C GLN A 253 -17.28 -0.44 -13.65
N SER A 254 -15.98 -0.61 -13.82
CA SER A 254 -15.06 -0.92 -12.73
C SER A 254 -14.55 0.30 -11.98
N LEU A 255 -14.32 0.15 -10.68
CA LEU A 255 -13.41 0.98 -9.90
C LEU A 255 -12.09 0.23 -9.77
N LEU A 256 -11.02 0.84 -10.24
CA LEU A 256 -9.69 0.22 -10.24
C LEU A 256 -8.79 0.87 -9.18
N VAL A 257 -7.75 0.17 -8.78
CA VAL A 257 -6.72 0.71 -7.89
C VAL A 257 -5.31 0.35 -8.42
N THR A 258 -4.32 1.16 -8.11
CA THR A 258 -2.91 0.93 -8.48
C THR A 258 -2.00 1.54 -7.42
N GLY A 259 -0.76 1.10 -7.34
CA GLY A 259 0.30 1.84 -6.64
C GLY A 259 1.39 2.33 -7.59
N PHE A 260 2.30 3.13 -7.04
CA PHE A 260 3.46 3.69 -7.75
C PHE A 260 4.69 3.52 -6.86
N GLY A 261 5.75 2.93 -7.43
CA GLY A 261 7.04 2.86 -6.77
C GLY A 261 7.67 4.24 -6.58
N TYR A 262 8.62 4.31 -5.64
CA TYR A 262 9.32 5.55 -5.27
C TYR A 262 10.34 6.01 -6.33
N GLU A 263 10.80 5.11 -7.19
CA GLU A 263 11.76 5.40 -8.25
C GLU A 263 11.02 5.95 -9.48
N HIS A 264 11.23 7.22 -9.83
CA HIS A 264 10.60 7.87 -10.98
C HIS A 264 11.33 7.58 -12.31
N ASP A 265 11.37 6.30 -12.69
CA ASP A 265 11.99 5.82 -13.93
C ASP A 265 10.97 5.43 -15.02
N ASP A 266 11.41 4.69 -16.03
CA ASP A 266 10.58 4.23 -17.14
C ASP A 266 9.38 3.36 -16.68
N ALA A 267 9.55 2.54 -15.64
CA ALA A 267 8.47 1.72 -15.10
C ALA A 267 7.42 2.59 -14.41
N TRP A 268 7.86 3.60 -13.64
CA TRP A 268 6.97 4.60 -13.04
C TRP A 268 6.20 5.39 -14.11
N LEU A 269 6.88 5.90 -15.14
CA LEU A 269 6.24 6.64 -16.23
C LEU A 269 5.21 5.79 -16.97
N THR A 270 5.54 4.52 -17.23
CA THR A 270 4.62 3.57 -17.85
C THR A 270 3.39 3.33 -16.98
N ASN A 271 3.58 3.23 -15.67
CA ASN A 271 2.48 3.04 -14.73
C ASN A 271 1.56 4.29 -14.66
N ILE A 272 2.12 5.50 -14.71
CA ILE A 272 1.36 6.75 -14.81
C ILE A 272 0.53 6.80 -16.10
N ASN A 273 1.10 6.34 -17.22
CA ASN A 273 0.38 6.27 -18.49
C ASN A 273 -0.79 5.28 -18.42
N LEU A 274 -0.57 4.08 -17.83
CA LEU A 274 -1.64 3.11 -17.58
C LEU A 274 -2.73 3.70 -16.68
N PHE A 275 -2.35 4.36 -15.59
CA PHE A 275 -3.29 5.06 -14.69
C PHE A 275 -4.16 6.05 -15.47
N LYS A 276 -3.55 6.93 -16.29
CA LYS A 276 -4.27 7.86 -17.14
C LYS A 276 -5.24 7.12 -18.08
N GLU A 277 -4.74 6.13 -18.80
CA GLU A 277 -5.53 5.39 -19.78
C GLU A 277 -6.74 4.67 -19.16
N PHE A 278 -6.57 4.13 -17.95
CA PHE A 278 -7.65 3.49 -17.22
C PHE A 278 -8.62 4.48 -16.58
N THR A 279 -8.19 5.70 -16.23
CA THR A 279 -9.14 6.76 -15.85
C THR A 279 -10.06 7.16 -17.00
N ASP A 280 -9.60 7.05 -18.26
CA ASP A 280 -10.39 7.39 -19.44
C ASP A 280 -11.48 6.34 -19.75
N VAL A 281 -11.35 5.09 -19.28
CA VAL A 281 -12.24 3.99 -19.67
C VAL A 281 -12.92 3.22 -18.53
N SER A 282 -12.73 3.65 -17.29
CA SER A 282 -13.36 3.03 -16.11
C SER A 282 -14.16 4.07 -15.31
N ARG A 283 -14.75 3.67 -14.18
CA ARG A 283 -15.35 4.62 -13.23
C ARG A 283 -14.32 5.40 -12.42
N GLY A 284 -13.04 5.16 -12.69
CA GLY A 284 -11.90 5.86 -12.12
C GLY A 284 -10.90 4.89 -11.52
N VAL A 285 -9.72 5.44 -11.25
CA VAL A 285 -8.61 4.71 -10.64
C VAL A 285 -8.29 5.37 -9.30
N ARG A 286 -8.00 4.56 -8.28
CA ARG A 286 -7.49 5.01 -6.98
C ARG A 286 -6.01 4.69 -6.87
N ARG A 287 -5.33 5.45 -6.00
CA ARG A 287 -3.96 5.18 -5.54
C ARG A 287 -3.98 5.36 -4.04
N LEU A 288 -4.20 4.28 -3.31
CA LEU A 288 -4.37 4.36 -1.85
C LEU A 288 -3.03 4.31 -1.14
N GLY A 289 -2.07 3.51 -1.62
CA GLY A 289 -0.69 3.51 -1.13
C GLY A 289 -0.40 2.47 -0.04
N SER A 290 -1.14 1.36 -0.04
CA SER A 290 -0.88 0.15 0.75
C SER A 290 -1.25 -1.04 -0.12
N ALA A 291 -0.26 -1.79 -0.58
CA ALA A 291 -0.43 -2.85 -1.57
C ALA A 291 -1.31 -4.01 -1.05
N ALA A 292 -1.09 -4.44 0.19
CA ALA A 292 -1.84 -5.51 0.84
C ALA A 292 -3.30 -5.09 1.09
N ALA A 293 -3.54 -3.83 1.46
CA ALA A 293 -4.89 -3.29 1.57
C ALA A 293 -5.56 -3.20 0.19
N ASP A 294 -4.87 -2.71 -0.83
CA ASP A 294 -5.40 -2.57 -2.20
C ASP A 294 -5.80 -3.94 -2.80
N MET A 295 -4.99 -4.97 -2.61
CA MET A 295 -5.35 -6.35 -2.98
C MET A 295 -6.53 -6.88 -2.15
N SER A 296 -6.57 -6.56 -0.85
CA SER A 296 -7.70 -6.95 0.00
C SER A 296 -9.01 -6.29 -0.43
N HIS A 297 -8.98 -5.05 -0.96
CA HIS A 297 -10.16 -4.37 -1.51
C HIS A 297 -10.69 -5.08 -2.77
N VAL A 298 -9.80 -5.67 -3.58
CA VAL A 298 -10.20 -6.54 -4.69
C VAL A 298 -10.88 -7.80 -4.18
N GLY A 299 -10.29 -8.48 -3.18
CA GLY A 299 -10.90 -9.67 -2.55
C GLY A 299 -12.25 -9.39 -1.88
N LEU A 300 -12.45 -8.17 -1.39
CA LEU A 300 -13.72 -7.68 -0.83
C LEU A 300 -14.76 -7.31 -1.90
N GLY A 301 -14.37 -7.23 -3.17
CA GLY A 301 -15.22 -6.77 -4.27
C GLY A 301 -15.54 -5.27 -4.23
N ILE A 302 -14.71 -4.47 -3.54
CA ILE A 302 -14.83 -3.00 -3.50
C ILE A 302 -14.22 -2.38 -4.77
N THR A 303 -13.15 -3.00 -5.27
CA THR A 303 -12.48 -2.68 -6.53
C THR A 303 -12.40 -3.93 -7.40
N GLU A 304 -12.35 -3.76 -8.72
CA GLU A 304 -12.30 -4.90 -9.64
C GLU A 304 -10.87 -5.40 -9.90
N ALA A 305 -9.86 -4.55 -9.75
CA ALA A 305 -8.47 -4.93 -9.98
C ALA A 305 -7.46 -3.99 -9.31
N TYR A 306 -6.26 -4.55 -9.11
CA TYR A 306 -5.07 -3.86 -8.65
C TYR A 306 -3.85 -4.26 -9.49
N TRP A 307 -3.01 -3.30 -9.85
CA TRP A 307 -1.73 -3.57 -10.50
C TRP A 307 -0.61 -2.71 -9.91
N GLU A 308 0.61 -3.27 -9.86
CA GLU A 308 1.80 -2.53 -9.44
C GLU A 308 3.09 -3.22 -9.88
N TYR A 309 4.13 -2.41 -10.10
CA TYR A 309 5.50 -2.84 -10.36
C TYR A 309 6.38 -2.71 -9.11
N ARG A 310 7.37 -3.61 -9.00
CA ARG A 310 8.48 -3.64 -8.04
C ARG A 310 8.12 -3.84 -6.57
N LEU A 311 6.94 -4.41 -6.30
CA LEU A 311 6.59 -4.93 -4.98
C LEU A 311 7.53 -6.04 -4.50
N LYS A 312 7.51 -6.25 -3.20
CA LYS A 312 8.24 -7.28 -2.46
C LYS A 312 7.33 -8.45 -2.07
N PRO A 313 7.90 -9.61 -1.71
CA PRO A 313 7.11 -10.75 -1.27
C PRO A 313 6.20 -10.45 -0.08
N TRP A 314 6.64 -9.62 0.87
CA TRP A 314 5.82 -9.23 2.04
C TRP A 314 4.62 -8.35 1.69
N ASP A 315 4.77 -7.46 0.70
CA ASP A 315 3.65 -6.66 0.16
C ASP A 315 2.55 -7.54 -0.47
N MET A 316 2.96 -8.67 -1.08
CA MET A 316 2.09 -9.45 -1.97
C MET A 316 1.53 -10.73 -1.37
N ALA A 317 2.31 -11.46 -0.57
CA ALA A 317 2.01 -12.85 -0.21
C ALA A 317 0.63 -13.03 0.41
N ALA A 318 0.21 -12.11 1.27
CA ALA A 318 -1.12 -12.15 1.88
C ALA A 318 -2.23 -11.75 0.89
N GLY A 319 -2.04 -10.61 0.20
CA GLY A 319 -3.03 -10.03 -0.70
C GLY A 319 -3.40 -10.94 -1.87
N VAL A 320 -2.41 -11.57 -2.51
CA VAL A 320 -2.66 -12.45 -3.65
C VAL A 320 -3.45 -13.71 -3.27
N LEU A 321 -3.19 -14.30 -2.10
CA LEU A 321 -3.97 -15.44 -1.61
C LEU A 321 -5.40 -15.03 -1.29
N ILE A 322 -5.59 -13.86 -0.66
CA ILE A 322 -6.91 -13.31 -0.37
C ILE A 322 -7.72 -13.14 -1.66
N VAL A 323 -7.13 -12.58 -2.72
CA VAL A 323 -7.83 -12.40 -3.99
C VAL A 323 -8.18 -13.74 -4.62
N GLU A 324 -7.26 -14.70 -4.69
CA GLU A 324 -7.53 -16.00 -5.30
C GLU A 324 -8.62 -16.78 -4.53
N GLU A 325 -8.53 -16.82 -3.20
CA GLU A 325 -9.52 -17.50 -2.35
C GLU A 325 -10.89 -16.79 -2.32
N ALA A 326 -10.94 -15.50 -2.69
CA ALA A 326 -12.18 -14.77 -2.95
C ALA A 326 -12.78 -15.04 -4.36
N GLY A 327 -12.09 -15.84 -5.19
CA GLY A 327 -12.51 -16.20 -6.55
C GLY A 327 -11.93 -15.31 -7.65
N GLY A 328 -10.92 -14.50 -7.33
CA GLY A 328 -10.21 -13.67 -8.29
C GLY A 328 -9.11 -14.40 -9.07
N VAL A 329 -8.35 -13.62 -9.82
CA VAL A 329 -7.23 -14.08 -10.65
C VAL A 329 -6.01 -13.22 -10.36
N VAL A 330 -4.83 -13.84 -10.36
CA VAL A 330 -3.54 -13.15 -10.26
C VAL A 330 -2.62 -13.60 -11.40
N THR A 331 -1.94 -12.62 -12.00
CA THR A 331 -0.86 -12.84 -12.97
C THR A 331 0.25 -11.83 -12.72
N ARG A 332 1.36 -11.99 -13.44
CA ARG A 332 2.27 -10.86 -13.67
C ARG A 332 1.62 -9.87 -14.63
N MET A 333 2.15 -8.65 -14.71
CA MET A 333 1.59 -7.61 -15.59
C MET A 333 1.78 -7.90 -17.08
N ASP A 334 2.71 -8.78 -17.45
CA ASP A 334 2.83 -9.35 -18.80
C ASP A 334 1.79 -10.44 -19.12
N GLY A 335 0.95 -10.81 -18.14
CA GLY A 335 -0.01 -11.93 -18.23
C GLY A 335 0.61 -13.32 -18.07
N GLY A 336 1.90 -13.41 -17.72
CA GLY A 336 2.56 -14.66 -17.37
C GLY A 336 2.18 -15.16 -15.98
N GLU A 337 2.53 -16.42 -15.69
CA GLU A 337 2.31 -17.02 -14.38
C GLU A 337 3.01 -16.22 -13.27
N PHE A 338 2.31 -16.08 -12.14
CA PHE A 338 2.78 -15.31 -11.00
C PHE A 338 3.32 -16.22 -9.90
N THR A 339 4.44 -15.79 -9.31
CA THR A 339 4.94 -16.22 -8.01
C THR A 339 5.09 -14.99 -7.13
N VAL A 340 4.98 -15.15 -5.81
CA VAL A 340 5.18 -14.05 -4.85
C VAL A 340 6.57 -13.42 -4.88
N PHE A 341 7.51 -14.04 -5.60
CA PHE A 341 8.85 -13.51 -5.80
C PHE A 341 8.97 -12.62 -7.03
N ASP A 342 7.97 -12.57 -7.91
CA ASP A 342 7.98 -11.70 -9.09
C ASP A 342 7.88 -10.21 -8.72
N ARG A 343 8.32 -9.33 -9.62
CA ARG A 343 8.33 -7.87 -9.41
C ARG A 343 7.17 -7.14 -10.07
N SER A 344 6.13 -7.85 -10.50
CA SER A 344 4.96 -7.22 -11.10
C SER A 344 3.75 -8.08 -10.82
N VAL A 345 2.66 -7.45 -10.45
CA VAL A 345 1.41 -8.15 -10.15
C VAL A 345 0.25 -7.44 -10.82
N LEU A 346 -0.67 -8.23 -11.35
CA LEU A 346 -2.02 -7.84 -11.69
C LEU A 346 -2.95 -8.82 -10.99
N VAL A 347 -3.76 -8.31 -10.06
CA VAL A 347 -4.86 -9.06 -9.46
C VAL A 347 -6.19 -8.49 -9.95
N SER A 348 -7.22 -9.31 -10.08
CA SER A 348 -8.55 -8.84 -10.46
C SER A 348 -9.65 -9.79 -10.02
N ASN A 349 -10.90 -9.39 -10.24
CA ASN A 349 -12.07 -10.26 -10.10
C ASN A 349 -12.16 -11.42 -11.12
N GLY A 350 -11.16 -11.58 -11.99
CA GLY A 350 -11.12 -12.60 -13.04
C GLY A 350 -11.83 -12.18 -14.32
N THR A 351 -13.03 -11.60 -14.21
CA THR A 351 -13.84 -11.26 -15.38
C THR A 351 -13.26 -10.11 -16.21
N VAL A 352 -12.73 -9.06 -15.56
CA VAL A 352 -12.10 -7.94 -16.27
C VAL A 352 -10.62 -8.16 -16.60
N HIS A 353 -10.05 -9.30 -16.19
CA HIS A 353 -8.61 -9.53 -16.23
C HIS A 353 -8.03 -9.43 -17.65
N ASP A 354 -8.65 -10.11 -18.62
CA ASP A 354 -8.22 -10.07 -20.02
C ASP A 354 -8.33 -8.65 -20.61
N GLN A 355 -9.40 -7.92 -20.30
CA GLN A 355 -9.60 -6.54 -20.76
C GLN A 355 -8.52 -5.58 -20.23
N LEU A 356 -8.03 -5.80 -19.01
CA LEU A 356 -6.92 -5.02 -18.45
C LEU A 356 -5.59 -5.41 -19.12
N LEU A 357 -5.35 -6.70 -19.32
CA LEU A 357 -4.13 -7.20 -19.96
C LEU A 357 -3.95 -6.71 -21.40
N GLU A 358 -5.03 -6.44 -22.14
CA GLU A 358 -4.94 -5.85 -23.49
C GLU A 358 -4.10 -4.57 -23.54
N ARG A 359 -4.09 -3.80 -22.44
CA ARG A 359 -3.34 -2.55 -22.31
C ARG A 359 -2.07 -2.71 -21.49
N ILE A 360 -2.13 -3.47 -20.40
CA ILE A 360 -1.01 -3.64 -19.48
C ILE A 360 0.10 -4.46 -20.13
N ARG A 361 -0.22 -5.58 -20.81
CA ARG A 361 0.79 -6.49 -21.35
C ARG A 361 1.71 -5.81 -22.36
N PRO A 362 1.23 -5.10 -23.41
CA PRO A 362 2.12 -4.42 -24.33
C PRO A 362 3.06 -3.41 -23.64
N ALA A 363 2.52 -2.66 -22.67
CA ALA A 363 3.29 -1.68 -21.91
C ALA A 363 4.40 -2.35 -21.07
N THR A 364 4.10 -3.47 -20.41
CA THR A 364 5.09 -4.25 -19.65
C THR A 364 6.15 -4.89 -20.55
N GLU A 365 5.75 -5.43 -21.70
CA GLU A 365 6.69 -6.04 -22.66
C GLU A 365 7.64 -5.01 -23.25
N ASP A 366 7.19 -3.78 -23.49
CA ASP A 366 8.06 -2.71 -23.97
C ASP A 366 9.09 -2.28 -22.92
N LEU A 367 8.74 -2.29 -21.63
CA LEU A 367 9.71 -2.09 -20.55
C LEU A 367 10.79 -3.18 -20.53
N LYS A 368 10.41 -4.44 -20.71
CA LYS A 368 11.38 -5.55 -20.78
C LYS A 368 12.32 -5.41 -21.97
N LYS A 369 11.80 -5.02 -23.15
CA LYS A 369 12.63 -4.76 -24.34
C LYS A 369 13.65 -3.63 -24.11
N LYS A 370 13.31 -2.65 -23.25
CA LYS A 370 14.21 -1.59 -22.81
C LYS A 370 15.22 -2.03 -21.74
N GLY A 371 15.20 -3.30 -21.33
CA GLY A 371 16.12 -3.85 -20.34
C GLY A 371 15.73 -3.61 -18.90
N ILE A 372 14.48 -3.20 -18.61
CA ILE A 372 14.00 -3.10 -17.23
C ILE A 372 13.85 -4.50 -16.64
N ASP A 373 14.52 -4.73 -15.51
CA ASP A 373 14.53 -6.02 -14.85
C ASP A 373 13.27 -6.23 -13.98
N PHE A 374 12.43 -7.15 -14.43
CA PHE A 374 11.29 -7.69 -13.67
C PHE A 374 11.48 -9.15 -13.26
N SER A 375 12.72 -9.65 -13.27
CA SER A 375 13.06 -10.95 -12.70
C SER A 375 12.72 -11.00 -11.21
N ARG A 376 12.66 -12.21 -10.66
CA ARG A 376 12.28 -12.42 -9.26
C ARG A 376 13.13 -11.55 -8.33
N TRP A 377 12.50 -10.88 -7.36
CA TRP A 377 13.18 -9.99 -6.43
C TRP A 377 14.18 -10.75 -5.57
N PHE A 378 13.71 -11.76 -4.84
CA PHE A 378 14.53 -12.56 -3.93
C PHE A 378 13.81 -13.87 -3.63
N LYS A 379 14.38 -14.99 -4.05
CA LYS A 379 14.02 -16.32 -3.53
C LYS A 379 15.12 -16.71 -2.54
N PRO A 380 14.82 -17.01 -1.27
CA PRO A 380 15.85 -17.46 -0.33
C PRO A 380 16.60 -18.69 -0.84
N ASP A 381 17.91 -18.74 -0.61
CA ASP A 381 18.74 -19.89 -0.95
C ASP A 381 18.23 -21.14 -0.22
N ASN A 382 18.20 -22.28 -0.91
CA ASN A 382 17.73 -23.58 -0.41
C ASN A 382 16.23 -23.69 -0.04
N TYR A 383 15.46 -22.60 -0.10
CA TYR A 383 14.01 -22.67 0.12
C TYR A 383 13.33 -23.48 -1.01
N PRO A 384 12.63 -24.59 -0.70
CA PRO A 384 12.02 -25.45 -1.70
C PRO A 384 10.86 -24.73 -2.39
N THR A 385 10.77 -24.87 -3.72
CA THR A 385 9.68 -24.30 -4.53
C THR A 385 9.14 -25.30 -5.52
N ASP A 386 7.82 -25.37 -5.66
CA ASP A 386 7.14 -26.29 -6.59
C ASP A 386 6.87 -25.68 -7.99
N PHE A 387 7.50 -24.54 -8.30
CA PHE A 387 7.33 -23.79 -9.55
C PHE A 387 8.65 -23.63 -10.32
#